data_AF-A0A316V445-F1
#
_entry.id   AF-A0A316V445-F1
#
_cell.length_a   1.000
_cell.length_b   1.000
_cell.length_c   1.000
_cell.angle_alpha   90.00
_cell.angle_beta   90.00
_cell.angle_gamma   90.00
#
_symmetry.space_group_name_H-M   'P 1'
#
loop_
_entity.id
_entity.type
_entity.pdbx_description
1 polymer ?
#
loop_
_entity_poly.entity_id
_entity_poly.type
_entity_poly.pdbx_seq_one_letter_code
_entity_poly.pdbx_strand_id
1 'polypeptide(L)'
;MKITPSFLIIAFISSALVGVTVAAPHDPVVKRAATPVYVEFEEMAATFTEFSSEESDAAPPYNHLAYDLNVLSTTADSATQLLKQLGGTPLQPEDASLIRESVATIARKSASVQEMAIKGNDFYHANEAVGKICQILQLDAFQFYTLFNELKAYVTSDVFSLYGKDMSKTLCSFVDAIHTIEPNTFANNKSAYTYCVNYEAGLRGNLDTDGFDINSVAPPGIDSCGNSASRFLDAAYSEHTLGSIVTKCTAKNVGLFGPSLPENALDLQP
;
A
#
# COMPACT_ATOMS: atom_id res chain seq x y z
N MET A 1 -43.32 18.18 -78.35
CA MET A 1 -44.63 17.90 -77.70
C MET A 1 -44.39 17.86 -76.20
N LYS A 2 -44.77 18.91 -75.48
CA LYS A 2 -46.03 19.08 -74.72
C LYS A 2 -46.02 18.38 -73.34
N ILE A 3 -46.05 19.24 -72.31
CA ILE A 3 -46.84 19.19 -71.06
C ILE A 3 -46.20 18.52 -69.81
N THR A 4 -45.87 19.38 -68.85
CA THR A 4 -45.75 19.23 -67.37
C THR A 4 -47.13 18.98 -66.70
N PRO A 5 -47.28 18.92 -65.37
CA PRO A 5 -46.59 18.19 -64.28
C PRO A 5 -47.62 17.47 -63.34
N SER A 6 -47.18 16.74 -62.31
CA SER A 6 -47.86 16.57 -60.99
C SER A 6 -46.94 15.75 -60.08
N PHE A 7 -46.24 16.37 -59.11
CA PHE A 7 -46.63 16.47 -57.70
C PHE A 7 -47.01 15.14 -57.03
N LEU A 8 -46.07 14.55 -56.26
CA LEU A 8 -46.32 14.25 -54.85
C LEU A 8 -45.02 14.01 -54.08
N ILE A 9 -44.98 14.67 -52.93
CA ILE A 9 -43.93 14.78 -51.91
C ILE A 9 -44.03 13.59 -50.95
N ILE A 10 -42.93 13.28 -50.24
CA ILE A 10 -42.74 12.69 -48.88
C ILE A 10 -41.54 11.73 -48.96
N ALA A 11 -40.32 12.19 -48.73
CA ALA A 11 -39.63 12.39 -47.44
C ALA A 11 -39.00 11.10 -46.87
N PHE A 12 -37.70 11.22 -46.55
CA PHE A 12 -36.82 10.50 -45.61
C PHE A 12 -35.44 10.26 -46.27
N ILE A 13 -34.57 11.28 -46.28
CA ILE A 13 -33.52 11.48 -45.26
C ILE A 13 -32.80 10.16 -44.93
N SER A 14 -31.75 9.86 -45.70
CA SER A 14 -30.66 8.98 -45.26
C SER A 14 -29.41 9.84 -45.18
N SER A 15 -29.28 10.52 -44.03
CA SER A 15 -28.12 11.32 -43.68
C SER A 15 -26.89 10.43 -43.58
N ALA A 16 -25.85 10.80 -44.32
CA ALA A 16 -24.51 10.31 -44.12
C ALA A 16 -24.08 10.57 -42.66
N LEU A 17 -23.84 9.51 -41.91
CA LEU A 17 -23.08 9.58 -40.67
C LEU A 17 -21.60 9.77 -41.02
N VAL A 18 -21.20 11.03 -41.15
CA VAL A 18 -19.81 11.43 -40.95
C VAL A 18 -19.63 11.44 -39.43
N GLY A 19 -19.01 10.39 -38.90
CA GLY A 19 -18.58 10.33 -37.51
C GLY A 19 -17.47 11.36 -37.28
N VAL A 20 -17.85 12.58 -36.94
CA VAL A 20 -16.93 13.55 -36.33
C VAL A 20 -16.74 13.07 -34.89
N THR A 21 -15.59 12.46 -34.61
CA THR A 21 -15.12 12.25 -33.24
C THR A 21 -14.89 13.62 -32.64
N VAL A 22 -15.93 14.18 -32.03
CA VAL A 22 -15.77 15.25 -31.06
C VAL A 22 -15.12 14.57 -29.86
N ALA A 23 -13.80 14.68 -29.76
CA ALA A 23 -13.13 14.47 -28.49
C ALA A 23 -13.84 15.40 -27.51
N ALA A 24 -14.68 14.82 -26.65
CA ALA A 24 -15.30 15.56 -25.57
C ALA A 24 -14.15 16.25 -24.82
N PRO A 25 -14.24 17.56 -24.57
CA PRO A 25 -13.24 18.21 -23.74
C PRO A 25 -13.17 17.42 -22.44
N HIS A 26 -11.97 17.00 -22.06
CA HIS A 26 -11.74 16.44 -20.74
C HIS A 26 -12.40 17.39 -19.75
N ASP A 27 -13.44 16.91 -19.07
CA ASP A 27 -13.93 17.58 -17.88
C ASP A 27 -12.70 17.81 -17.00
N PRO A 28 -12.44 19.06 -16.57
CA PRO A 28 -11.33 19.32 -15.68
C PRO A 28 -11.49 18.36 -14.50
N VAL A 29 -10.44 17.57 -14.23
CA VAL A 29 -10.35 16.73 -13.04
C VAL A 29 -10.79 17.61 -11.88
N VAL A 30 -11.99 17.37 -11.38
CA VAL A 30 -12.52 18.08 -10.22
C VAL A 30 -11.57 17.70 -9.10
N LYS A 31 -10.69 18.64 -8.72
CA LYS A 31 -9.87 18.51 -7.51
C LYS A 31 -10.87 18.23 -6.39
N ARG A 32 -10.97 16.96 -5.96
CA ARG A 32 -11.42 16.64 -4.61
C ARG A 32 -10.67 17.60 -3.68
N ALA A 33 -11.36 18.17 -2.70
CA ALA A 33 -10.67 18.86 -1.62
C ALA A 33 -9.48 17.98 -1.20
N ALA A 34 -8.27 18.55 -1.21
CA ALA A 34 -7.06 17.77 -0.99
C ALA A 34 -7.19 17.09 0.38
N THR A 35 -7.29 15.76 0.39
CA THR A 35 -7.29 14.99 1.63
C THR A 35 -6.00 15.34 2.37
N PRO A 36 -6.07 15.86 3.61
CA PRO A 36 -4.87 16.10 4.40
C PRO A 36 -4.11 14.79 4.63
N VAL A 37 -2.78 14.83 4.58
CA VAL A 37 -1.94 13.64 4.75
C VAL A 37 -2.23 12.90 6.05
N TYR A 38 -2.52 13.63 7.14
CA TYR A 38 -2.79 13.02 8.45
C TYR A 38 -3.99 12.08 8.45
N VAL A 39 -4.96 12.25 7.54
CA VAL A 39 -6.14 11.38 7.45
C VAL A 39 -5.75 9.97 7.06
N GLU A 40 -4.78 9.80 6.15
CA GLU A 40 -4.27 8.47 5.77
C GLU A 40 -3.52 7.81 6.95
N PHE A 41 -2.85 8.61 7.79
CA PHE A 41 -2.23 8.10 9.02
C PHE A 41 -3.26 7.66 10.05
N GLU A 42 -4.36 8.40 10.21
CA GLU A 42 -5.49 8.01 11.06
C GLU A 42 -6.14 6.71 10.55
N GLU A 43 -6.29 6.57 9.23
CA GLU A 43 -6.83 5.37 8.60
C GLU A 43 -5.93 4.16 8.85
N MET A 44 -4.62 4.26 8.64
CA MET A 44 -3.69 3.18 8.99
C MET A 44 -3.74 2.83 10.49
N ALA A 45 -3.86 3.82 11.37
CA ALA A 45 -3.96 3.58 12.82
C ALA A 45 -5.29 2.88 13.19
N ALA A 46 -6.38 3.19 12.50
CA ALA A 46 -7.65 2.51 12.64
C ALA A 46 -7.55 1.06 12.17
N THR A 47 -6.98 0.80 10.98
CA THR A 47 -6.77 -0.55 10.46
C THR A 47 -5.89 -1.39 11.40
N PHE A 48 -4.80 -0.84 11.96
CA PHE A 48 -4.01 -1.54 12.98
C PHE A 48 -4.79 -1.84 14.27
N THR A 49 -5.77 -1.01 14.61
CA THR A 49 -6.61 -1.22 15.79
C THR A 49 -7.59 -2.37 15.56
N GLU A 50 -8.24 -2.41 14.39
CA GLU A 50 -9.13 -3.49 13.96
C GLU A 50 -8.36 -4.81 13.82
N PHE A 51 -7.25 -4.79 13.09
CA PHE A 51 -6.33 -5.92 12.94
C PHE A 51 -5.94 -6.53 14.29
N SER A 52 -5.55 -5.67 15.25
CA SER A 52 -5.17 -6.09 16.61
C SER A 52 -6.34 -6.72 17.38
N SER A 53 -7.57 -6.30 17.12
CA SER A 53 -8.76 -6.89 17.74
C SER A 53 -9.10 -8.25 17.13
N GLU A 54 -9.07 -8.38 15.81
CA GLU A 54 -9.39 -9.64 15.10
C GLU A 54 -8.34 -10.73 15.33
N GLU A 55 -7.07 -10.34 15.40
CA GLU A 55 -5.96 -11.28 15.67
C GLU A 55 -6.08 -11.93 17.06
N SER A 56 -6.77 -11.28 18.01
CA SER A 56 -6.95 -11.81 19.36
C SER A 56 -7.91 -13.02 19.43
N ASP A 57 -8.60 -13.35 18.34
CA ASP A 57 -9.51 -14.49 18.26
C ASP A 57 -8.77 -15.84 18.34
N ALA A 58 -9.49 -16.87 18.80
CA ALA A 58 -8.93 -18.23 18.91
C ALA A 58 -8.66 -18.88 17.53
N ALA A 59 -9.40 -18.45 16.50
CA ALA A 59 -9.20 -18.82 15.11
C ALA A 59 -9.33 -17.57 14.25
N PRO A 60 -8.28 -16.74 14.19
CA PRO A 60 -8.32 -15.48 13.47
C PRO A 60 -8.70 -15.65 12.00
N PRO A 61 -9.42 -14.67 11.40
CA PRO A 61 -9.80 -14.73 10.00
C PRO A 61 -8.58 -14.37 9.10
N TYR A 62 -7.61 -15.27 8.98
CA TYR A 62 -6.29 -14.98 8.36
C TYR A 62 -6.35 -14.38 6.96
N ASN A 63 -7.35 -14.75 6.15
CA ASN A 63 -7.52 -14.14 4.84
C ASN A 63 -8.01 -12.68 4.92
N HIS A 64 -8.86 -12.34 5.90
CA HIS A 64 -9.25 -10.96 6.16
C HIS A 64 -8.08 -10.15 6.75
N LEU A 65 -7.32 -10.74 7.69
CA LEU A 65 -6.09 -10.10 8.19
C LEU A 65 -5.08 -9.82 7.07
N ALA A 66 -4.95 -10.72 6.09
CA ALA A 66 -4.12 -10.48 4.91
C ALA A 66 -4.68 -9.36 4.01
N TYR A 67 -6.01 -9.21 3.94
CA TYR A 67 -6.65 -8.09 3.26
C TYR A 67 -6.33 -6.77 3.97
N ASP A 68 -6.42 -6.71 5.30
CA ASP A 68 -6.07 -5.52 6.07
C ASP A 68 -4.61 -5.11 5.88
N LEU A 69 -3.69 -6.07 5.82
CA LEU A 69 -2.29 -5.79 5.47
C LEU A 69 -2.15 -5.17 4.07
N ASN A 70 -2.90 -5.66 3.07
CA ASN A 70 -2.91 -5.01 1.77
C ASN A 70 -3.47 -3.59 1.82
N VAL A 71 -4.53 -3.35 2.61
CA VAL A 71 -5.08 -2.01 2.84
C VAL A 71 -3.99 -1.12 3.41
N LEU A 72 -3.29 -1.55 4.47
CA LEU A 72 -2.19 -0.80 5.09
C LEU A 72 -1.12 -0.36 4.08
N SER A 73 -0.60 -1.28 3.26
CA SER A 73 0.38 -0.91 2.23
C SER A 73 -0.18 0.07 1.19
N THR A 74 -1.44 -0.09 0.72
CA THR A 74 -2.03 0.85 -0.24
C THR A 74 -2.30 2.24 0.36
N THR A 75 -2.74 2.31 1.62
CA THR A 75 -2.93 3.58 2.36
C THR A 75 -1.59 4.27 2.61
N ALA A 76 -0.55 3.51 2.96
CA ALA A 76 0.80 4.06 3.12
C ALA A 76 1.39 4.60 1.79
N ASP A 77 1.08 3.98 0.66
CA ASP A 77 1.39 4.49 -0.68
C ASP A 77 0.63 5.79 -0.97
N SER A 78 -0.68 5.83 -0.72
CA SER A 78 -1.51 7.06 -0.83
C SER A 78 -0.92 8.22 -0.03
N ALA A 79 -0.62 7.99 1.26
CA ALA A 79 0.02 8.97 2.14
C ALA A 79 1.36 9.48 1.58
N THR A 80 2.16 8.57 1.02
CA THR A 80 3.45 8.91 0.37
C THR A 80 3.23 9.83 -0.83
N GLN A 81 2.24 9.54 -1.69
CA GLN A 81 1.92 10.38 -2.84
C GLN A 81 1.38 11.76 -2.42
N LEU A 82 0.54 11.83 -1.38
CA LEU A 82 0.03 13.09 -0.85
C LEU A 82 1.15 13.97 -0.27
N LEU A 83 2.11 13.38 0.46
CA LEU A 83 3.31 14.10 0.92
C LEU A 83 4.08 14.69 -0.27
N LYS A 84 4.36 13.89 -1.29
CA LYS A 84 5.05 14.34 -2.52
C LYS A 84 4.33 15.50 -3.22
N GLN A 85 3.00 15.52 -3.17
CA GLN A 85 2.19 16.60 -3.75
C GLN A 85 2.32 17.92 -3.01
N LEU A 86 2.78 17.94 -1.76
CA LEU A 86 3.07 19.18 -1.02
C LEU A 86 4.26 19.95 -1.62
N GLY A 87 5.09 19.31 -2.46
CA GLY A 87 6.14 19.97 -3.24
C GLY A 87 7.19 20.69 -2.40
N GLY A 88 7.44 20.21 -1.17
CA GLY A 88 8.35 20.81 -0.20
C GLY A 88 7.72 21.79 0.79
N THR A 89 6.40 21.98 0.75
CA THR A 89 5.67 22.75 1.78
C THR A 89 5.67 21.95 3.08
N PRO A 90 6.26 22.46 4.19
CA PRO A 90 6.24 21.76 5.46
C PRO A 90 4.81 21.52 5.96
N LEU A 91 4.63 20.41 6.69
CA LEU A 91 3.37 20.14 7.38
C LEU A 91 3.11 21.21 8.43
N GLN A 92 1.84 21.56 8.61
CA GLN A 92 1.47 22.43 9.73
C GLN A 92 1.69 21.69 11.06
N PRO A 93 2.01 22.40 12.15
CA PRO A 93 2.26 21.77 13.45
C PRO A 93 1.12 20.88 13.95
N GLU A 94 -0.13 21.26 13.68
CA GLU A 94 -1.32 20.48 13.99
C GLU A 94 -1.35 19.14 13.25
N ASP A 95 -1.13 19.14 11.93
CA ASP A 95 -1.10 17.93 11.11
C ASP A 95 0.04 17.01 11.53
N ALA A 96 1.22 17.58 11.83
CA ALA A 96 2.37 16.84 12.33
C ALA A 96 2.08 16.21 13.71
N SER A 97 1.28 16.85 14.56
CA SER A 97 0.83 16.27 15.83
C SER A 97 -0.13 15.11 15.63
N LEU A 98 -1.09 15.22 14.71
CA LEU A 98 -2.04 14.13 14.40
C LEU A 98 -1.32 12.91 13.80
N ILE A 99 -0.36 13.15 12.91
CA ILE A 99 0.51 12.10 12.35
C ILE A 99 1.30 11.42 13.48
N ARG A 100 1.82 12.18 14.44
CA ARG A 100 2.53 11.63 15.60
C ARG A 100 1.66 10.65 16.38
N GLU A 101 0.45 11.06 16.71
CA GLU A 101 -0.49 10.26 17.50
C GLU A 101 -0.85 8.96 16.79
N SER A 102 -1.03 9.04 15.47
CA SER A 102 -1.28 7.89 14.60
C SER A 102 -0.08 6.95 14.55
N VAL A 103 1.13 7.45 14.32
CA VAL A 103 2.38 6.63 14.33
C VAL A 103 2.58 5.94 15.67
N ALA A 104 2.35 6.64 16.79
CA ALA A 104 2.43 6.05 18.12
C ALA A 104 1.37 4.95 18.33
N THR A 105 0.17 5.12 17.76
CA THR A 105 -0.89 4.11 17.80
C THR A 105 -0.52 2.87 16.99
N ILE A 106 -0.08 3.06 15.76
CA ILE A 106 0.43 2.00 14.87
C ILE A 106 1.52 1.20 15.59
N ALA A 107 2.54 1.88 16.16
CA ALA A 107 3.62 1.22 16.87
C ALA A 107 3.18 0.48 18.14
N ARG A 108 2.16 0.97 18.86
CA ARG A 108 1.59 0.21 20.00
C ARG A 108 0.92 -1.08 19.54
N LYS A 109 0.28 -1.06 18.38
CA LYS A 109 -0.51 -2.16 17.82
C LYS A 109 0.29 -3.11 16.91
N SER A 110 1.46 -2.69 16.43
CA SER A 110 2.25 -3.47 15.45
C SER A 110 2.67 -4.85 15.93
N ALA A 111 2.76 -5.09 17.24
CA ALA A 111 3.05 -6.42 17.80
C ALA A 111 2.01 -7.48 17.39
N SER A 112 0.76 -7.08 17.12
CA SER A 112 -0.27 -8.01 16.62
C SER A 112 0.09 -8.60 15.26
N VAL A 113 0.90 -7.94 14.43
CA VAL A 113 1.36 -8.52 13.15
C VAL A 113 2.23 -9.75 13.39
N GLN A 114 3.12 -9.70 14.39
CA GLN A 114 3.93 -10.85 14.78
C GLN A 114 3.08 -11.94 15.42
N GLU A 115 2.10 -11.58 16.25
CA GLU A 115 1.20 -12.56 16.88
C GLU A 115 0.35 -13.30 15.83
N MET A 116 -0.17 -12.58 14.83
CA MET A 116 -0.82 -13.15 13.64
C MET A 116 0.11 -14.13 12.92
N ALA A 117 1.38 -13.77 12.71
CA ALA A 117 2.36 -14.65 12.07
C ALA A 117 2.61 -15.94 12.86
N ILE A 118 2.72 -15.84 14.19
CA ILE A 118 2.88 -16.99 15.09
C ILE A 118 1.65 -17.90 15.03
N LYS A 119 0.45 -17.36 15.23
CA LYS A 119 -0.80 -18.15 15.25
C LYS A 119 -1.14 -18.73 13.88
N GLY A 120 -0.95 -17.94 12.83
CA GLY A 120 -1.30 -18.28 11.45
C GLY A 120 -0.30 -19.19 10.76
N ASN A 121 0.87 -19.45 11.34
CA ASN A 121 1.94 -20.17 10.67
C ASN A 121 1.49 -21.53 10.10
N ASP A 122 0.78 -22.33 10.91
CA ASP A 122 0.27 -23.64 10.47
C ASP A 122 -0.79 -23.49 9.38
N PHE A 123 -1.64 -22.47 9.47
CA PHE A 123 -2.65 -22.16 8.45
C PHE A 123 -1.99 -21.80 7.12
N TYR A 124 -0.96 -20.94 7.13
CA TYR A 124 -0.26 -20.53 5.91
C TYR A 124 0.44 -21.69 5.22
N HIS A 125 1.04 -22.60 5.99
CA HIS A 125 1.66 -23.80 5.46
C HIS A 125 0.63 -24.78 4.90
N ALA A 126 -0.45 -25.03 5.64
CA ALA A 126 -1.50 -25.97 5.22
C ALA A 126 -2.23 -25.52 3.94
N ASN A 127 -2.28 -24.21 3.67
CA ASN A 127 -2.97 -23.62 2.52
C ASN A 127 -2.00 -23.12 1.43
N GLU A 128 -0.72 -23.51 1.46
CA GLU A 128 0.30 -23.09 0.49
C GLU A 128 0.37 -21.55 0.30
N ALA A 129 0.12 -20.80 1.38
CA ALA A 129 -0.02 -19.35 1.37
C ALA A 129 1.22 -18.62 1.94
N VAL A 130 2.24 -19.34 2.41
CA VAL A 130 3.48 -18.79 2.99
C VAL A 130 4.11 -17.71 2.11
N GLY A 131 4.33 -17.99 0.82
CA GLY A 131 4.93 -17.03 -0.10
C GLY A 131 4.09 -15.75 -0.23
N LYS A 132 2.76 -15.88 -0.24
CA LYS A 132 1.83 -14.76 -0.39
C LYS A 132 1.85 -13.85 0.82
N ILE A 133 1.69 -14.41 2.02
CA ILE A 133 1.71 -13.62 3.25
C ILE A 133 3.07 -12.97 3.50
N CYS A 134 4.18 -13.66 3.22
CA CYS A 134 5.51 -13.07 3.32
C CYS A 134 5.70 -11.92 2.33
N GLN A 135 5.18 -12.03 1.10
CA GLN A 135 5.27 -10.95 0.12
C GLN A 135 4.40 -9.74 0.50
N ILE A 136 3.21 -9.96 1.09
CA ILE A 136 2.37 -8.89 1.64
C ILE A 136 3.12 -8.14 2.76
N LEU A 137 3.67 -8.87 3.74
CA LEU A 137 4.44 -8.28 4.85
C LEU A 137 5.70 -7.54 4.37
N GLN A 138 6.37 -8.06 3.34
CA GLN A 138 7.49 -7.39 2.66
C GLN A 138 7.05 -6.05 2.05
N LEU A 139 5.89 -6.06 1.38
CA LEU A 139 5.32 -4.86 0.78
C LEU A 139 4.95 -3.80 1.83
N ASP A 140 4.36 -4.21 2.95
CA ASP A 140 4.09 -3.32 4.09
C ASP A 140 5.38 -2.71 4.63
N ALA A 141 6.38 -3.53 4.98
CA ALA A 141 7.67 -3.04 5.48
C ALA A 141 8.32 -2.04 4.51
N PHE A 142 8.29 -2.36 3.21
CA PHE A 142 8.81 -1.50 2.15
C PHE A 142 8.06 -0.16 2.08
N GLN A 143 6.72 -0.19 2.09
CA GLN A 143 5.90 0.99 1.89
C GLN A 143 5.86 1.90 3.12
N PHE A 144 5.81 1.33 4.34
CA PHE A 144 5.96 2.10 5.58
C PHE A 144 7.33 2.76 5.67
N TYR A 145 8.41 2.07 5.32
CA TYR A 145 9.74 2.68 5.30
C TYR A 145 9.78 3.85 4.31
N THR A 146 9.23 3.65 3.11
CA THR A 146 9.15 4.70 2.08
C THR A 146 8.37 5.92 2.59
N LEU A 147 7.22 5.70 3.22
CA LEU A 147 6.40 6.75 3.82
C LEU A 147 7.14 7.50 4.93
N PHE A 148 7.77 6.78 5.87
CA PHE A 148 8.50 7.39 6.98
C PHE A 148 9.69 8.21 6.50
N ASN A 149 10.41 7.73 5.49
CA ASN A 149 11.52 8.47 4.91
C ASN A 149 11.05 9.69 4.12
N GLU A 150 9.91 9.61 3.42
CA GLU A 150 9.30 10.77 2.75
C GLU A 150 8.85 11.82 3.79
N LEU A 151 8.22 11.40 4.90
CA LEU A 151 7.75 12.30 5.97
C LEU A 151 8.88 13.16 6.54
N LYS A 152 10.12 12.65 6.61
CA LYS A 152 11.32 13.38 7.07
C LYS A 152 11.53 14.71 6.33
N ALA A 153 11.12 14.80 5.06
CA ALA A 153 11.27 16.02 4.27
C ALA A 153 10.25 17.12 4.61
N TYR A 154 9.19 16.81 5.35
CA TYR A 154 8.06 17.72 5.61
C TYR A 154 7.89 18.11 7.08
N VAL A 155 8.74 17.59 7.96
CA VAL A 155 8.80 17.96 9.39
C VAL A 155 10.22 18.38 9.78
N THR A 156 10.35 19.09 10.89
CA THR A 156 11.70 19.42 11.42
C THR A 156 12.38 18.17 11.98
N SER A 157 13.72 18.19 12.06
CA SER A 157 14.48 17.08 12.66
C SER A 157 14.04 16.77 14.09
N ASP A 158 13.72 17.80 14.88
CA ASP A 158 13.26 17.63 16.26
C ASP A 158 11.91 16.90 16.30
N VAL A 159 10.97 17.29 15.44
CA VAL A 159 9.66 16.62 15.34
C VAL A 159 9.82 15.19 14.85
N PHE A 160 10.63 14.97 13.81
CA PHE A 160 10.88 13.64 13.27
C PHE A 160 11.50 12.68 14.29
N SER A 161 12.43 13.17 15.12
CA SER A 161 13.08 12.37 16.17
C SER A 161 12.08 11.79 17.19
N LEU A 162 10.92 12.43 17.36
CA LEU A 162 9.85 11.94 18.24
C LEU A 162 9.10 10.73 17.65
N TYR A 163 9.17 10.51 16.34
CA TYR A 163 8.51 9.41 15.65
C TYR A 163 9.40 8.17 15.55
N GLY A 164 10.71 8.37 15.49
CA GLY A 164 11.61 7.36 14.96
C GLY A 164 11.56 6.01 15.70
N LYS A 165 11.37 6.02 17.03
CA LYS A 165 11.24 4.78 17.82
C LYS A 165 9.99 4.01 17.40
N ASP A 166 8.87 4.71 17.28
CA ASP A 166 7.58 4.13 16.91
C ASP A 166 7.61 3.64 15.45
N MET A 167 8.24 4.39 14.55
CA MET A 167 8.50 3.97 13.17
C MET A 167 9.35 2.71 13.10
N SER A 168 10.47 2.67 13.83
CA SER A 168 11.37 1.51 13.87
C SER A 168 10.67 0.28 14.43
N LYS A 169 9.89 0.45 15.50
CA LYS A 169 9.08 -0.64 16.08
C LYS A 169 8.12 -1.23 15.05
N THR A 170 7.43 -0.36 14.30
CA THR A 170 6.49 -0.78 13.26
C THR A 170 7.19 -1.61 12.18
N LEU A 171 8.30 -1.10 11.63
CA LEU A 171 9.07 -1.82 10.61
C LEU A 171 9.58 -3.19 11.11
N CYS A 172 10.05 -3.23 12.35
CA CYS A 172 10.56 -4.47 12.91
C CYS A 172 9.47 -5.50 13.18
N SER A 173 8.25 -5.09 13.55
CA SER A 173 7.13 -6.03 13.65
C SER A 173 6.83 -6.76 12.34
N PHE A 174 6.94 -6.10 11.18
CA PHE A 174 6.81 -6.77 9.88
C PHE A 174 7.98 -7.73 9.60
N VAL A 175 9.22 -7.29 9.86
CA VAL A 175 10.42 -8.12 9.66
C VAL A 175 10.40 -9.36 10.54
N ASP A 176 9.99 -9.24 11.79
CA ASP A 176 9.89 -10.35 12.74
C ASP A 176 8.77 -11.31 12.36
N ALA A 177 7.64 -10.79 11.86
CA ALA A 177 6.56 -11.61 11.31
C ALA A 177 7.03 -12.43 10.10
N ILE A 178 7.74 -11.80 9.15
CA ILE A 178 8.33 -12.50 7.99
C ILE A 178 9.30 -13.59 8.46
N HIS A 179 10.20 -13.27 9.40
CA HIS A 179 11.18 -14.23 9.91
C HIS A 179 10.54 -15.38 10.67
N THR A 180 9.41 -15.13 11.34
CA THR A 180 8.64 -16.16 12.05
C THR A 180 8.03 -17.17 11.07
N ILE A 181 7.43 -16.69 9.97
CA ILE A 181 6.77 -17.55 8.98
C ILE A 181 7.80 -18.27 8.10
N GLU A 182 8.78 -17.55 7.56
CA GLU A 182 9.81 -18.07 6.65
C GLU A 182 11.20 -17.55 7.07
N PRO A 183 11.90 -18.28 7.97
CA PRO A 183 13.17 -17.83 8.54
C PRO A 183 14.28 -17.57 7.52
N ASN A 184 14.20 -18.20 6.35
CA ASN A 184 15.21 -18.08 5.29
C ASN A 184 14.97 -16.90 4.35
N THR A 185 13.87 -16.15 4.49
CA THR A 185 13.54 -15.00 3.61
C THR A 185 14.72 -14.03 3.48
N PHE A 186 15.39 -13.74 4.59
CA PHE A 186 16.51 -12.79 4.65
C PHE A 186 17.89 -13.44 4.47
N ALA A 187 17.99 -14.72 4.08
CA ALA A 187 19.25 -15.45 4.05
C ALA A 187 20.32 -14.77 3.17
N ASN A 188 19.91 -14.14 2.07
CA ASN A 188 20.80 -13.49 1.10
C ASN A 188 21.04 -12.00 1.40
N ASN A 189 20.20 -11.36 2.23
CA ASN A 189 20.40 -10.00 2.72
C ASN A 189 19.73 -9.83 4.09
N LYS A 190 20.52 -9.90 5.16
CA LYS A 190 20.07 -9.84 6.56
C LYS A 190 20.00 -8.43 7.13
N SER A 191 20.13 -7.39 6.31
CA SER A 191 20.34 -6.02 6.79
C SER A 191 19.16 -5.48 7.62
N ALA A 192 17.90 -5.58 7.14
CA ALA A 192 16.73 -5.20 7.94
C ALA A 192 16.55 -6.08 9.19
N TYR A 193 16.77 -7.39 9.08
CA TYR A 193 16.69 -8.28 10.25
C TYR A 193 17.73 -7.91 11.32
N THR A 194 18.97 -7.64 10.90
CA THR A 194 20.06 -7.22 11.79
C THR A 194 19.77 -5.85 12.41
N TYR A 195 19.20 -4.94 11.64
CA TYR A 195 18.69 -3.67 12.15
C TYR A 195 17.70 -3.91 13.31
N CYS A 196 16.74 -4.82 13.12
CA CYS A 196 15.70 -5.09 14.12
C CYS A 196 16.23 -5.76 15.38
N VAL A 197 17.12 -6.75 15.24
CA VAL A 197 17.83 -7.34 16.39
C VAL A 197 18.59 -6.28 17.19
N ASN A 198 19.27 -5.35 16.52
CA ASN A 198 20.00 -4.26 17.19
C ASN A 198 19.06 -3.22 17.84
N TYR A 199 17.91 -2.96 17.22
CA TYR A 199 16.86 -2.11 17.77
C TYR A 199 16.32 -2.69 19.09
N GLU A 200 15.95 -3.98 19.10
CA GLU A 200 15.45 -4.67 20.29
C GLU A 200 16.49 -4.74 21.41
N ALA A 201 17.76 -4.95 21.07
CA ALA A 201 18.86 -4.96 22.02
C ALA A 201 19.20 -3.57 22.59
N GLY A 202 18.54 -2.50 22.14
CA GLY A 202 18.82 -1.13 22.59
C GLY A 202 20.19 -0.60 22.15
N LEU A 203 20.79 -1.20 21.12
CA LEU A 203 22.14 -0.88 20.65
C LEU A 203 22.18 0.32 19.68
N ARG A 204 21.02 0.91 19.35
CA ARG A 204 20.94 2.12 18.50
C ARG A 204 20.64 3.35 19.36
N GLY A 205 21.60 4.28 19.40
CA GLY A 205 21.55 5.47 20.27
C GLY A 205 20.49 6.50 19.87
N ASN A 206 20.27 6.71 18.58
CA ASN A 206 19.14 7.48 18.03
C ASN A 206 18.30 6.53 17.19
N LEU A 207 17.04 6.38 17.58
CA LEU A 207 16.09 5.42 17.01
C LEU A 207 15.34 6.13 15.87
N ASP A 208 15.98 6.48 14.78
CA ASP A 208 15.28 6.79 13.52
C ASP A 208 15.36 5.57 12.59
N THR A 209 14.68 5.64 11.44
CA THR A 209 14.73 4.61 10.41
C THR A 209 16.05 4.61 9.63
N ASP A 210 17.02 5.48 9.96
CA ASP A 210 18.28 5.58 9.23
C ASP A 210 19.07 4.28 9.46
N GLY A 211 19.49 3.61 8.39
CA GLY A 211 20.20 2.32 8.46
C GLY A 211 19.31 1.09 8.34
N PHE A 212 17.98 1.24 8.27
CA PHE A 212 17.12 0.15 7.78
C PHE A 212 17.31 0.01 6.27
N ASP A 213 17.70 -1.17 5.80
CA ASP A 213 17.91 -1.43 4.37
C ASP A 213 16.61 -1.86 3.71
N ILE A 214 15.96 -0.91 3.03
CA ILE A 214 14.72 -1.16 2.28
C ILE A 214 14.85 -2.28 1.25
N ASN A 215 16.03 -2.47 0.63
CA ASN A 215 16.22 -3.49 -0.39
C ASN A 215 16.17 -4.91 0.18
N SER A 216 16.39 -5.07 1.50
CA SER A 216 16.27 -6.36 2.16
C SER A 216 14.83 -6.80 2.41
N VAL A 217 13.86 -5.88 2.30
CA VAL A 217 12.42 -6.15 2.41
C VAL A 217 11.65 -5.87 1.12
N ALA A 218 12.30 -5.36 0.08
CA ALA A 218 11.65 -5.07 -1.20
C ALA A 218 11.09 -6.35 -1.85
N PRO A 219 9.77 -6.45 -2.08
CA PRO A 219 9.22 -7.63 -2.75
C PRO A 219 9.73 -7.69 -4.21
N PRO A 220 10.01 -8.89 -4.75
CA PRO A 220 10.54 -9.04 -6.10
C PRO A 220 9.67 -8.36 -7.17
N GLY A 221 10.27 -7.45 -7.94
CA GLY A 221 9.61 -6.76 -9.05
C GLY A 221 8.87 -5.45 -8.71
N ILE A 222 8.91 -5.02 -7.44
CA ILE A 222 8.32 -3.74 -6.98
C ILE A 222 8.89 -2.52 -7.72
N ASP A 223 10.14 -2.61 -8.18
CA ASP A 223 10.82 -1.59 -8.97
C ASP A 223 10.15 -1.35 -10.32
N SER A 224 9.72 -2.42 -11.01
CA SER A 224 8.94 -2.33 -12.25
C SER A 224 7.59 -1.64 -12.05
N CYS A 225 7.07 -1.70 -10.81
CA CYS A 225 5.84 -1.04 -10.38
C CYS A 225 6.05 0.41 -9.92
N GLY A 226 7.27 0.95 -10.07
CA GLY A 226 7.59 2.31 -9.66
C GLY A 226 7.60 2.48 -8.14
N ASN A 227 7.89 1.41 -7.40
CA ASN A 227 7.93 1.39 -5.94
C ASN A 227 6.58 1.79 -5.29
N SER A 228 5.48 1.33 -5.87
CA SER A 228 4.11 1.60 -5.40
C SER A 228 3.42 0.29 -5.04
N ALA A 229 2.98 0.17 -3.79
CA ALA A 229 2.19 -0.96 -3.32
C ALA A 229 0.89 -1.13 -4.10
N SER A 230 0.19 -0.01 -4.38
CA SER A 230 -1.05 -0.03 -5.16
C SER A 230 -0.85 -0.65 -6.54
N ARG A 231 0.21 -0.25 -7.26
CA ARG A 231 0.52 -0.80 -8.59
C ARG A 231 0.97 -2.25 -8.52
N PHE A 232 1.73 -2.60 -7.48
CA PHE A 232 2.20 -3.96 -7.29
C PHE A 232 1.05 -4.93 -7.04
N LEU A 233 0.14 -4.61 -6.12
CA LEU A 233 -0.99 -5.47 -5.79
C LEU A 233 -1.97 -5.59 -6.96
N ASP A 234 -2.22 -4.50 -7.70
CA ASP A 234 -3.02 -4.53 -8.93
C ASP A 234 -2.47 -5.55 -9.94
N ALA A 235 -1.16 -5.48 -10.23
CA ALA A 235 -0.50 -6.42 -11.13
C ALA A 235 -0.46 -7.84 -10.55
N ALA A 236 -0.11 -7.98 -9.27
CA ALA A 236 0.05 -9.29 -8.63
C ALA A 236 -1.25 -10.08 -8.57
N TYR A 237 -2.38 -9.41 -8.30
CA TYR A 237 -3.68 -10.06 -8.30
C TYR A 237 -4.22 -10.31 -9.71
N SER A 238 -4.10 -9.33 -10.63
CA SER A 238 -4.59 -9.52 -12.00
C SER A 238 -3.83 -10.59 -12.78
N GLU A 239 -2.54 -10.77 -12.50
CA GLU A 239 -1.69 -11.77 -13.14
C GLU A 239 -1.54 -13.06 -12.31
N HIS A 240 -2.17 -13.13 -11.13
CA HIS A 240 -2.02 -14.24 -10.16
C HIS A 240 -0.55 -14.55 -9.82
N THR A 241 0.27 -13.52 -9.66
CA THR A 241 1.71 -13.64 -9.33
C THR A 241 2.02 -13.37 -7.86
N LEU A 242 1.01 -13.09 -7.01
CA LEU A 242 1.22 -12.91 -5.58
C LEU A 242 1.80 -14.19 -4.95
N GLY A 243 2.83 -14.03 -4.12
CA GLY A 243 3.62 -15.09 -3.51
C GLY A 243 4.64 -15.75 -4.44
N SER A 244 4.75 -15.28 -5.70
CA SER A 244 5.75 -15.77 -6.65
C SER A 244 7.01 -14.91 -6.68
N ILE A 245 8.05 -15.42 -7.33
CA ILE A 245 9.34 -14.74 -7.50
C ILE A 245 9.32 -13.59 -8.52
N VAL A 246 8.23 -13.37 -9.25
CA VAL A 246 8.16 -12.34 -10.31
C VAL A 246 6.75 -11.74 -10.39
N THR A 247 6.61 -10.50 -9.93
CA THR A 247 5.51 -9.60 -10.34
C THR A 247 6.10 -8.53 -11.27
N LYS A 248 5.48 -8.26 -12.41
CA LYS A 248 5.98 -7.24 -13.35
C LYS A 248 4.88 -6.28 -13.76
N CYS A 249 5.03 -5.01 -13.41
CA CYS A 249 4.12 -3.98 -13.90
C CYS A 249 4.50 -3.54 -15.32
N THR A 250 3.61 -3.80 -16.30
CA THR A 250 3.80 -3.42 -17.72
C THR A 250 3.30 -2.00 -18.07
N ALA A 251 2.67 -1.33 -17.10
CA ALA A 251 2.16 0.06 -17.06
C ALA A 251 0.88 0.41 -17.86
N LYS A 252 -0.15 0.91 -17.14
CA LYS A 252 -0.74 2.27 -17.27
C LYS A 252 -1.66 2.59 -16.08
N ASN A 253 -1.38 3.71 -15.39
CA ASN A 253 -2.26 4.46 -14.48
C ASN A 253 -3.20 3.62 -13.59
N VAL A 254 -2.69 3.02 -12.52
CA VAL A 254 -3.54 2.86 -11.33
C VAL A 254 -3.79 4.29 -10.83
N GLY A 255 -5.06 4.65 -10.62
CA GLY A 255 -5.42 5.95 -10.09
C GLY A 255 -4.71 6.21 -8.75
N LEU A 256 -4.70 7.47 -8.31
CA LEU A 256 -4.10 7.84 -7.02
C LEU A 256 -4.73 7.12 -5.81
N PHE A 257 -5.89 6.49 -6.03
CA PHE A 257 -6.66 5.71 -5.08
C PHE A 257 -6.56 4.26 -5.57
N GLY A 258 -5.97 3.39 -4.74
CA GLY A 258 -5.43 2.08 -5.09
C GLY A 258 -6.41 1.09 -5.76
N PRO A 259 -5.92 -0.12 -6.08
CA PRO A 259 -6.76 -1.13 -6.74
C PRO A 259 -7.93 -1.55 -5.86
N SER A 260 -8.96 -2.11 -6.49
CA SER A 260 -9.94 -2.92 -5.75
C SER A 260 -9.23 -4.19 -5.28
N LEU A 261 -8.87 -4.23 -4.00
CA LEU A 261 -8.26 -5.41 -3.38
C LEU A 261 -9.30 -6.54 -3.32
N PRO A 262 -8.92 -7.79 -3.62
CA PRO A 262 -9.84 -8.92 -3.50
C PRO A 262 -10.06 -9.26 -2.03
N GLU A 263 -11.31 -9.56 -1.64
CA GLU A 263 -11.63 -10.06 -0.30
C GLU A 263 -10.85 -11.36 0.03
N ASN A 264 -10.55 -12.20 -0.98
CA ASN A 264 -9.63 -13.34 -0.88
C ASN A 264 -8.17 -12.91 -1.10
N ALA A 265 -7.61 -12.12 -0.18
CA ALA A 265 -6.26 -11.58 -0.28
C ALA A 265 -5.16 -12.65 -0.40
N LEU A 266 -5.37 -13.85 0.14
CA LEU A 266 -4.42 -14.96 0.01
C LEU A 266 -4.63 -15.80 -1.26
N ASP A 267 -5.56 -15.41 -2.15
CA ASP A 267 -5.90 -16.13 -3.38
C ASP A 267 -5.95 -17.65 -3.15
N LEU A 268 -6.66 -18.05 -2.08
CA LEU A 268 -6.81 -19.45 -1.71
C LEU A 268 -7.78 -20.09 -2.71
N GLN A 269 -7.41 -21.25 -3.26
CA GLN A 269 -8.34 -22.01 -4.08
C GLN A 269 -9.51 -22.50 -3.20
N PRO A 270 -10.76 -22.43 -3.69
CA PRO A 270 -11.93 -22.91 -2.96
C PRO A 270 -11.95 -24.44 -2.80
#